data_AF-S9X8C2-F1
#
_entry.id   AF-S9X8C2-F1
#
_cell.length_a   1.000
_cell.length_b   1.000
_cell.length_c   1.000
_cell.angle_alpha   90.00
_cell.angle_beta   90.00
_cell.angle_gamma   90.00
#
_symmetry.space_group_name_H-M   'P 1'
#
loop_
_entity.id
_entity.type
_entity.pdbx_description
1 polymer ?
#
loop_
_entity_poly.entity_id
_entity_poly.type
_entity_poly.pdbx_seq_one_letter_code
_entity_poly.pdbx_strand_id
1 'polypeptide(L)'
;MSEQDLHMNERSDSGESQYDPVVRTLPVYYSPALRNHLLLNQYPLRPKNREYSSRTGETPMNARIKPKTGWMEMEVPIPTAKYFDEDKAKKYSAEDQPLRTQVLAGRLQQPQTNLMVGLIRNGQLHIVPLRGLTQLRPSMRHVDEHMQRVKTSSTSSTTSQSNASASRGPVRAIQVTAKQNTEAPKLSTTHIIRATEEEEWQSIDIRENEEANTVAKQLECPLEHQPNECTPADVEIPIICYPLSM
;
A
#
# COMPACT_ATOMS: atom_id res chain seq x y z
N MET A 1 -1.25 39.08 -62.56
CA MET A 1 0.16 39.39 -62.89
C MET A 1 0.64 40.26 -61.73
N SER A 2 1.50 39.86 -60.80
CA SER A 2 2.62 38.90 -60.78
C SER A 2 2.94 38.64 -59.29
N GLU A 3 3.00 37.38 -58.83
CA GLU A 3 4.23 36.66 -58.43
C GLU A 3 4.95 37.33 -57.24
N GLN A 4 4.73 36.86 -56.01
CA GLN A 4 5.53 35.86 -55.29
C GLN A 4 7.00 36.28 -55.11
N ASP A 5 7.39 36.58 -53.87
CA ASP A 5 8.69 36.16 -53.35
C ASP A 5 8.61 35.95 -51.83
N LEU A 6 8.49 34.67 -51.49
CA LEU A 6 8.58 34.09 -50.16
C LEU A 6 10.03 34.18 -49.69
N HIS A 7 10.36 35.15 -48.83
CA HIS A 7 11.56 35.02 -47.99
C HIS A 7 11.26 34.02 -46.87
N MET A 8 11.36 32.74 -47.22
CA MET A 8 11.55 31.64 -46.27
C MET A 8 12.81 31.97 -45.47
N ASN A 9 12.61 32.37 -44.22
CA ASN A 9 13.69 32.48 -43.26
C ASN A 9 14.11 31.04 -42.96
N GLU A 10 15.12 30.54 -43.67
CA GLU A 10 15.83 29.31 -43.31
C GLU A 10 16.43 29.55 -41.93
N ARG A 11 15.66 29.24 -40.89
CA ARG A 11 16.24 28.84 -39.61
C ARG A 11 16.99 27.58 -39.93
N SER A 12 18.30 27.75 -40.16
CA SER A 12 19.28 26.69 -40.06
C SER A 12 19.04 25.98 -38.73
N ASP A 13 18.31 24.87 -38.79
CA ASP A 13 18.35 23.85 -37.75
C ASP A 13 19.73 23.19 -37.87
N SER A 14 20.77 23.91 -37.45
CA SER A 14 22.03 23.31 -37.06
C SER A 14 21.82 22.67 -35.69
N GLY A 15 20.87 21.73 -35.64
CA GLY A 15 20.73 20.76 -34.57
C GLY A 15 21.83 19.72 -34.73
N GLU A 16 23.09 20.15 -34.61
CA GLU A 16 24.11 19.23 -34.11
C GLU A 16 23.59 18.79 -32.75
N SER A 17 22.97 17.61 -32.75
CA SER A 17 22.56 16.91 -31.54
C SER A 17 23.84 16.70 -30.77
N GLN A 18 24.11 17.62 -29.84
CA GLN A 18 25.26 17.61 -28.97
C GLN A 18 25.18 16.29 -28.20
N TYR A 19 25.94 15.30 -28.68
CA TYR A 19 25.84 13.91 -28.26
C TYR A 19 26.13 13.87 -26.76
N ASP A 20 25.12 13.59 -25.93
CA ASP A 20 25.27 13.53 -24.47
C ASP A 20 26.17 12.34 -24.11
N PRO A 21 27.43 12.56 -23.69
CA PRO A 21 28.38 11.48 -23.52
C PRO A 21 28.04 10.66 -22.27
N VAL A 22 28.19 9.35 -22.36
CA VAL A 22 28.04 8.46 -21.19
C VAL A 22 29.09 8.82 -20.13
N VAL A 23 28.64 9.44 -19.03
CA VAL A 23 29.51 9.83 -17.92
C VAL A 23 29.85 8.63 -17.01
N ARG A 24 28.98 7.62 -16.97
CA ARG A 24 29.14 6.45 -16.09
C ARG A 24 28.35 5.24 -16.56
N THR A 25 28.99 4.07 -16.54
CA THR A 25 28.37 2.77 -16.74
C THR A 25 28.23 2.04 -15.41
N LEU A 26 27.03 1.53 -15.11
CA LEU A 26 26.75 0.77 -13.89
C LEU A 26 26.36 -0.67 -14.27
N PRO A 27 27.00 -1.70 -13.69
CA PRO A 27 26.50 -3.06 -13.83
C PRO A 27 25.16 -3.21 -13.10
N VAL A 28 24.22 -3.92 -13.74
CA VAL A 28 22.88 -4.16 -13.21
C VAL A 28 22.75 -5.61 -12.77
N TYR A 29 22.38 -5.82 -11.51
CA TYR A 29 22.15 -7.13 -10.91
C TYR A 29 20.68 -7.32 -10.57
N TYR A 30 20.17 -8.50 -10.87
CA TYR A 30 18.81 -8.89 -10.49
C TYR A 30 18.83 -9.74 -9.23
N SER A 31 18.16 -9.28 -8.16
CA SER A 31 18.10 -10.00 -6.88
C SER A 31 16.66 -10.50 -6.60
N PRO A 32 16.36 -11.79 -6.79
CA PRO A 32 15.03 -12.34 -6.59
C PRO A 32 14.72 -12.75 -5.13
N ALA A 33 15.69 -12.71 -4.23
CA ALA A 33 15.58 -13.27 -2.87
C ALA A 33 14.34 -12.79 -2.10
N LEU A 34 13.97 -11.52 -2.28
CA LEU A 34 12.85 -10.88 -1.59
C LEU A 34 11.59 -10.71 -2.46
N ARG A 35 11.53 -11.30 -3.67
CA ARG A 35 10.42 -11.12 -4.64
C ARG A 35 9.03 -11.30 -4.03
N ASN A 36 8.86 -12.28 -3.15
CA ASN A 36 7.56 -12.62 -2.56
C ASN A 36 7.31 -11.97 -1.18
N HIS A 37 8.27 -11.19 -0.68
CA HIS A 37 8.27 -10.64 0.68
C HIS A 37 8.41 -9.11 0.69
N LEU A 38 8.81 -8.48 -0.42
CA LEU A 38 8.98 -7.03 -0.51
C LEU A 38 7.69 -6.33 -0.95
N LEU A 39 7.18 -5.44 -0.10
CA LEU A 39 5.99 -4.62 -0.35
C LEU A 39 6.34 -3.14 -0.31
N LEU A 40 5.70 -2.35 -1.16
CA LEU A 40 5.78 -0.88 -1.12
C LEU A 40 4.53 -0.30 -0.46
N ASN A 41 4.66 0.19 0.77
CA ASN A 41 3.58 0.86 1.48
C ASN A 41 3.61 2.37 1.21
N GLN A 42 2.55 2.90 0.61
CA GLN A 42 2.38 4.32 0.30
C GLN A 42 1.39 4.96 1.27
N TYR A 43 1.66 6.23 1.63
CA TYR A 43 0.82 7.03 2.53
C TYR A 43 0.34 8.31 1.83
N PRO A 44 -0.69 8.25 0.96
CA PRO A 44 -1.06 9.38 0.11
C PRO A 44 -1.47 10.66 0.86
N LEU A 45 -1.99 10.52 2.08
CA LEU A 45 -2.44 11.65 2.91
C LEU A 45 -1.35 12.18 3.84
N ARG A 46 -0.11 11.69 3.72
CA ARG A 46 1.00 12.04 4.60
C ARG A 46 2.08 12.77 3.78
N PRO A 47 2.41 14.04 4.10
CA PRO A 47 3.42 14.77 3.35
C PRO A 47 4.83 14.24 3.67
N LYS A 48 5.75 14.39 2.73
CA LYS A 48 7.13 13.87 2.83
C LYS A 48 7.91 14.41 4.04
N ASN A 49 7.63 15.65 4.46
CA ASN A 49 8.30 16.31 5.59
C ASN A 49 7.76 15.87 6.96
N ARG A 50 6.74 15.00 7.01
CA ARG A 50 6.15 14.49 8.23
C ARG A 50 6.11 12.97 8.14
N GLU A 51 7.26 12.33 8.23
CA GLU A 51 7.35 10.87 8.21
C GLU A 51 6.73 10.22 9.46
N TYR A 52 6.45 8.92 9.38
CA TYR A 52 6.12 8.09 10.54
C TYR A 52 7.43 7.62 11.15
N SER A 53 7.84 8.20 12.27
CA SER A 53 9.13 7.93 12.89
C SER A 53 9.08 8.05 14.40
N SER A 54 10.11 7.51 15.06
CA SER A 54 10.32 7.65 16.50
C SER A 54 10.48 9.12 16.92
N ARG A 55 11.05 9.96 16.04
CA ARG A 55 11.21 11.41 16.28
C ARG A 55 9.87 12.13 16.47
N THR A 56 8.84 11.74 15.73
CA THR A 56 7.51 12.35 15.84
C THR A 56 6.62 11.64 16.86
N GLY A 57 7.08 10.53 17.44
CA GLY A 57 6.29 9.66 18.31
C GLY A 57 5.18 8.91 17.56
N GLU A 58 5.30 8.80 16.24
CA GLU A 58 4.31 8.17 15.36
C GLU A 58 4.90 6.92 14.68
N THR A 59 5.73 6.14 15.41
CA THR A 59 6.24 4.86 14.91
C THR A 59 5.10 3.84 14.83
N PRO A 60 4.92 3.14 13.70
CA PRO A 60 3.99 2.01 13.62
C PRO A 60 4.26 0.96 14.70
N MET A 61 3.22 0.55 15.43
CA MET A 61 3.35 -0.40 16.54
C MET A 61 2.96 -1.82 16.15
N ASN A 62 1.79 -1.96 15.51
CA ASN A 62 1.25 -3.24 15.10
C ASN A 62 0.94 -3.20 13.61
N ALA A 63 1.25 -4.28 12.90
CA ALA A 63 0.80 -4.48 11.53
C ALA A 63 0.16 -5.85 11.40
N ARG A 64 -0.81 -5.97 10.51
CA ARG A 64 -1.45 -7.24 10.19
C ARG A 64 -1.87 -7.27 8.72
N ILE A 65 -1.85 -8.47 8.15
CA ILE A 65 -2.23 -8.71 6.76
C ILE A 65 -3.13 -9.92 6.64
N LYS A 66 -4.04 -9.87 5.67
CA LYS A 66 -4.79 -11.00 5.15
C LYS A 66 -4.14 -11.45 3.84
N PRO A 67 -3.36 -12.54 3.82
CA PRO A 67 -2.50 -12.88 2.69
C PRO A 67 -3.23 -13.16 1.38
N LYS A 68 -4.47 -13.69 1.41
CA LYS A 68 -5.28 -14.05 0.23
C LYS A 68 -6.04 -12.85 -0.32
N THR A 69 -6.77 -12.12 0.52
CA THR A 69 -7.56 -10.94 0.10
C THR A 69 -6.71 -9.68 -0.06
N GLY A 70 -5.53 -9.66 0.56
CA GLY A 70 -4.54 -8.59 0.47
C GLY A 70 -4.81 -7.40 1.40
N TRP A 71 -5.77 -7.50 2.32
CA TRP A 71 -6.01 -6.42 3.26
C TRP A 71 -4.86 -6.28 4.24
N MET A 72 -4.37 -5.06 4.42
CA MET A 72 -3.32 -4.73 5.36
C MET A 72 -3.80 -3.62 6.27
N GLU A 73 -3.52 -3.75 7.56
CA GLU A 73 -3.75 -2.74 8.57
C GLU A 73 -2.47 -2.49 9.35
N MET A 74 -2.25 -1.23 9.70
CA MET A 74 -1.12 -0.77 10.47
C MET A 74 -1.60 0.24 11.51
N GLU A 75 -1.22 0.01 12.76
CA GLU A 75 -1.57 0.88 13.87
C GLU A 75 -0.42 1.85 14.15
N VAL A 76 -0.76 3.13 14.20
CA VAL A 76 0.18 4.22 14.47
C VAL A 76 -0.32 5.02 15.68
N PRO A 77 0.55 5.37 16.65
CA PRO A 77 0.18 6.24 17.75
C PRO A 77 -0.27 7.63 17.30
N ILE A 78 -1.23 8.19 18.02
CA ILE A 78 -1.66 9.57 17.87
C ILE A 78 -0.85 10.42 18.87
N PRO A 79 -0.10 11.44 18.41
CA PRO A 79 0.64 12.32 19.30
C PRO A 79 -0.31 13.07 20.24
N THR A 80 -0.19 12.84 21.55
CA THR A 80 -1.07 13.48 22.54
C THR A 80 -0.48 14.75 23.17
N ALA A 81 0.76 15.09 22.83
CA ALA A 81 1.46 16.24 23.41
C ALA A 81 0.87 17.60 22.99
N LYS A 82 0.30 17.68 21.78
CA LYS A 82 -0.25 18.92 21.21
C LYS A 82 -1.42 18.59 20.29
N TYR A 83 -2.49 19.37 20.37
CA TYR A 83 -3.69 19.22 19.52
C TYR A 83 -4.47 17.91 19.73
N PHE A 84 -4.48 17.40 20.97
CA PHE A 84 -5.26 16.23 21.36
C PHE A 84 -6.35 16.61 22.36
N ASP A 85 -7.57 16.13 22.12
CA ASP A 85 -8.75 16.36 22.94
C ASP A 85 -9.13 15.02 23.58
N GLU A 86 -8.85 14.87 24.87
CA GLU A 86 -9.05 13.61 25.59
C GLU A 86 -10.52 13.23 25.68
N ASP A 87 -11.43 14.21 25.80
CA ASP A 87 -12.87 13.95 25.96
C ASP A 87 -13.45 13.36 24.67
N LYS A 88 -13.05 13.90 23.51
CA LYS A 88 -13.40 13.30 22.21
C LYS A 88 -12.75 11.94 22.03
N ALA A 89 -11.51 11.77 22.45
CA ALA A 89 -10.82 10.49 22.35
C ALA A 89 -11.50 9.40 23.19
N LYS A 90 -12.00 9.73 24.38
CA LYS A 90 -12.81 8.83 25.22
C LYS A 90 -14.16 8.53 24.57
N LYS A 91 -14.84 9.54 24.02
CA LYS A 91 -16.14 9.37 23.35
C LYS A 91 -16.09 8.32 22.24
N TYR A 92 -15.07 8.38 21.38
CA TYR A 92 -14.95 7.47 20.24
C TYR A 92 -14.23 6.16 20.56
N SER A 93 -13.62 6.05 21.74
CA SER A 93 -12.98 4.80 22.16
C SER A 93 -14.01 3.69 22.39
N ALA A 94 -13.61 2.46 22.11
CA ALA A 94 -14.36 1.27 22.47
C ALA A 94 -14.15 0.85 23.93
N GLU A 95 -13.06 1.32 24.55
CA GLU A 95 -12.64 0.99 25.91
C GLU A 95 -12.74 2.23 26.82
N ASP A 96 -12.55 2.04 28.13
CA ASP A 96 -12.53 3.12 29.12
C ASP A 96 -11.30 4.06 28.96
N GLN A 97 -10.34 3.66 28.13
CA GLN A 97 -9.16 4.45 27.80
C GLN A 97 -9.39 5.33 26.57
N PRO A 98 -8.80 6.54 26.50
CA PRO A 98 -8.91 7.41 25.33
C PRO A 98 -8.29 6.73 24.09
N LEU A 99 -8.88 6.97 22.92
CA LEU A 99 -8.33 6.53 21.64
C LEU A 99 -6.95 7.16 21.41
N ARG A 100 -5.89 6.34 21.50
CA ARG A 100 -4.48 6.77 21.35
C ARG A 100 -3.82 6.25 20.08
N THR A 101 -4.51 5.43 19.31
CA THR A 101 -3.98 4.82 18.07
C THR A 101 -4.90 5.11 16.91
N GLN A 102 -4.30 5.26 15.73
CA GLN A 102 -4.96 5.40 14.46
C GLN A 102 -4.63 4.18 13.60
N VAL A 103 -5.66 3.58 13.00
CA VAL A 103 -5.48 2.48 12.05
C VAL A 103 -5.35 3.05 10.64
N LEU A 104 -4.27 2.70 9.96
CA LEU A 104 -4.08 2.89 8.53
C LEU A 104 -4.40 1.57 7.83
N ALA A 105 -5.37 1.58 6.92
CA ALA A 105 -5.82 0.40 6.21
C ALA A 105 -5.65 0.59 4.70
N GLY A 106 -5.36 -0.51 4.01
CA GLY A 106 -5.24 -0.54 2.55
C GLY A 106 -5.34 -1.96 2.02
N ARG A 107 -5.48 -2.08 0.71
CA ARG A 107 -5.47 -3.37 0.02
C ARG A 107 -4.22 -3.46 -0.84
N LEU A 108 -3.57 -4.62 -0.79
CA LEU A 108 -2.47 -4.98 -1.66
C LEU A 108 -2.95 -4.99 -3.10
N GLN A 109 -2.34 -4.13 -3.90
CA GLN A 109 -2.56 -4.05 -5.33
C GLN A 109 -1.42 -4.80 -6.01
N GLN A 110 -1.79 -5.79 -6.82
CA GLN A 110 -0.85 -6.37 -7.76
C GLN A 110 -0.55 -5.31 -8.82
N PRO A 111 0.72 -4.97 -9.03
CA PRO A 111 1.06 -3.91 -9.96
C PRO A 111 0.78 -4.40 -11.39
N GLN A 112 0.15 -3.55 -12.21
CA GLN A 112 -0.12 -3.87 -13.63
C GLN A 112 1.16 -3.92 -14.47
N THR A 113 2.24 -3.35 -13.94
CA THR A 113 3.58 -3.35 -14.50
C THR A 113 4.55 -4.04 -13.54
N ASN A 114 5.68 -4.51 -14.04
CA ASN A 114 6.72 -5.11 -13.19
C ASN A 114 7.45 -4.01 -12.40
N LEU A 115 6.89 -3.62 -11.25
CA LEU A 115 7.52 -2.67 -10.35
C LEU A 115 8.70 -3.31 -9.62
N MET A 116 9.81 -2.60 -9.58
CA MET A 116 11.04 -3.03 -8.92
C MET A 116 11.61 -1.88 -8.10
N VAL A 117 12.35 -2.20 -7.04
CA VAL A 117 13.17 -1.26 -6.28
C VAL A 117 14.60 -1.36 -6.77
N GLY A 118 15.20 -0.21 -7.08
CA GLY A 118 16.62 -0.10 -7.41
C GLY A 118 17.45 0.36 -6.22
N LEU A 119 18.49 -0.38 -5.87
CA LEU A 119 19.48 -0.02 -4.86
C LEU A 119 20.82 0.25 -5.55
N ILE A 120 21.35 1.46 -5.43
CA ILE A 120 22.68 1.81 -5.93
C ILE A 120 23.68 1.74 -4.79
N ARG A 121 24.64 0.82 -4.86
CA ARG A 121 25.70 0.66 -3.86
C ARG A 121 27.01 0.26 -4.52
N ASN A 122 28.13 0.84 -4.07
CA ASN A 122 29.47 0.55 -4.59
C ASN A 122 29.59 0.67 -6.13
N GLY A 123 28.83 1.58 -6.74
CA GLY A 123 28.83 1.76 -8.19
C GLY A 123 28.11 0.65 -8.98
N GLN A 124 27.24 -0.11 -8.33
CA GLN A 124 26.43 -1.17 -8.92
C GLN A 124 24.95 -0.87 -8.68
N LEU A 125 24.08 -1.25 -9.61
CA LEU A 125 22.62 -1.15 -9.47
C LEU A 125 22.05 -2.55 -9.22
N HIS A 126 21.40 -2.75 -8.08
CA HIS A 126 20.67 -3.98 -7.75
C HIS A 126 19.17 -3.71 -7.90
N ILE A 127 18.49 -4.49 -8.73
CA ILE A 127 17.04 -4.40 -8.94
C ILE A 127 16.33 -5.57 -8.27
N VAL A 128 15.31 -5.26 -7.47
CA VAL A 128 14.53 -6.22 -6.68
C VAL A 128 13.06 -6.10 -7.04
N PRO A 129 12.40 -7.17 -7.50
CA PRO A 129 10.97 -7.14 -7.80
C PRO A 129 10.12 -6.94 -6.54
N LEU A 130 9.07 -6.12 -6.66
CA LEU A 130 8.07 -5.94 -5.63
C LEU A 130 6.96 -6.97 -5.77
N ARG A 131 6.53 -7.58 -4.66
CA ARG A 131 5.31 -8.41 -4.61
C ARG A 131 4.07 -7.57 -4.91
N GLY A 132 4.10 -6.32 -4.47
CA GLY A 132 3.05 -5.35 -4.78
C GLY A 132 3.14 -4.12 -3.89
N LEU A 133 2.12 -3.28 -3.99
CA LEU A 133 2.04 -2.04 -3.25
C LEU A 133 0.74 -1.95 -2.46
N THR A 134 0.78 -1.25 -1.34
CA THR A 134 -0.42 -0.91 -0.57
C THR A 134 -0.54 0.60 -0.50
N GLN A 135 -1.76 1.12 -0.61
CA GLN A 135 -2.06 2.52 -0.31
C GLN A 135 -2.78 2.58 1.02
N LEU A 136 -2.05 2.91 2.08
CA LEU A 136 -2.56 2.95 3.44
C LEU A 136 -3.24 4.30 3.70
N ARG A 137 -4.50 4.24 4.12
CA ARG A 137 -5.35 5.40 4.42
C ARG A 137 -5.91 5.30 5.84
N PRO A 138 -6.14 6.44 6.53
CA PRO A 138 -6.84 6.47 7.81
C PRO A 138 -8.19 5.75 7.75
N SER A 139 -8.41 4.81 8.66
CA SER A 139 -9.69 4.15 8.88
C SER A 139 -10.51 4.87 9.95
N MET A 140 -11.81 5.03 9.70
CA MET A 140 -12.76 5.65 10.63
C MET A 140 -13.60 4.63 11.41
N ARG A 141 -13.14 3.38 11.48
CA ARG A 141 -13.88 2.26 12.10
C ARG A 141 -14.38 2.56 13.53
N HIS A 142 -13.62 3.33 14.31
CA HIS A 142 -14.02 3.74 15.66
C HIS A 142 -15.33 4.57 15.68
N VAL A 143 -15.61 5.34 14.62
CA VAL A 143 -16.85 6.11 14.48
C VAL A 143 -18.03 5.19 14.24
N ASP A 144 -17.87 4.22 13.33
CA ASP A 144 -18.91 3.23 13.04
C ASP A 144 -19.26 2.41 14.29
N GLU A 145 -18.22 1.97 15.02
CA GLU A 145 -18.39 1.24 16.27
C GLU A 145 -19.09 2.08 17.34
N HIS A 146 -18.73 3.36 17.49
CA HIS A 146 -19.43 4.28 18.39
C HIS A 146 -20.91 4.44 17.99
N MET A 147 -21.21 4.64 16.71
CA MET A 147 -22.59 4.78 16.22
C MET A 147 -23.41 3.51 16.47
N GLN A 148 -22.81 2.34 16.29
CA GLN A 148 -23.46 1.05 16.63
C GLN A 148 -23.72 0.93 18.13
N ARG A 149 -22.75 1.27 18.99
CA ARG A 149 -22.93 1.27 20.45
C ARG A 149 -24.12 2.14 20.88
N VAL A 150 -24.20 3.37 20.36
CA VAL A 150 -25.31 4.29 20.65
C VAL A 150 -26.67 3.73 20.17
N LYS A 151 -26.72 3.09 19.01
CA LYS A 151 -27.94 2.44 18.52
C LYS A 151 -28.37 1.25 19.38
N THR A 152 -27.40 0.44 19.82
CA THR A 152 -27.70 -0.71 20.68
C THR A 152 -28.17 -0.28 22.07
N SER A 153 -27.60 0.80 22.64
CA SER A 153 -28.05 1.33 23.93
C SER A 153 -29.46 1.94 23.84
N SER A 154 -29.78 2.67 22.77
CA SER A 154 -31.13 3.23 22.59
C SER A 154 -32.20 2.17 22.31
N THR A 155 -31.85 1.05 21.68
CA THR A 155 -32.80 -0.05 21.44
C THR A 155 -33.05 -0.87 22.71
N SER A 156 -32.06 -0.97 23.60
CA SER A 156 -32.16 -1.71 24.87
C SER A 156 -33.13 -1.10 25.88
N SER A 157 -33.49 0.19 25.75
CA SER A 157 -34.45 0.85 26.64
C SER A 157 -35.92 0.63 26.26
N THR A 158 -36.22 0.01 25.10
CA THR A 158 -37.60 -0.16 24.60
C THR A 158 -38.13 -1.61 24.69
N THR A 159 -37.28 -2.60 24.99
CA THR A 159 -37.72 -4.02 25.04
C THR A 159 -37.45 -4.66 26.41
N SER A 160 -38.20 -4.20 27.41
CA SER A 160 -38.33 -4.90 28.69
C SER A 160 -39.50 -5.88 28.61
N GLN A 161 -39.35 -6.99 27.87
CA GLN A 161 -40.06 -8.24 28.16
C GLN A 161 -39.58 -9.44 27.31
N SER A 162 -39.28 -10.53 28.04
CA SER A 162 -39.13 -11.95 27.64
C SER A 162 -37.78 -12.49 27.10
N ASN A 163 -37.07 -13.14 28.04
CA ASN A 163 -36.36 -14.43 27.98
C ASN A 163 -35.29 -14.77 26.92
N ALA A 164 -34.09 -15.05 27.49
CA ALA A 164 -33.16 -16.16 27.22
C ALA A 164 -32.16 -16.09 26.05
N SER A 165 -30.91 -15.84 26.45
CA SER A 165 -29.64 -16.44 25.99
C SER A 165 -29.41 -16.68 24.49
N ALA A 166 -28.60 -15.81 23.89
CA ALA A 166 -27.69 -16.20 22.81
C ALA A 166 -26.41 -15.35 22.85
N SER A 167 -25.29 -16.04 22.64
CA SER A 167 -23.90 -15.58 22.73
C SER A 167 -23.62 -14.26 22.00
N ARG A 168 -22.90 -13.37 22.70
CA ARG A 168 -22.31 -12.14 22.17
C ARG A 168 -21.15 -12.44 21.21
N GLY A 169 -21.43 -12.45 19.93
CA GLY A 169 -20.45 -12.12 18.88
C GLY A 169 -20.87 -10.81 18.20
N PRO A 170 -19.96 -10.03 17.57
CA PRO A 170 -20.34 -8.86 16.80
C PRO A 170 -21.18 -9.31 15.60
N VAL A 171 -22.49 -9.14 15.71
CA VAL A 171 -23.45 -9.43 14.64
C VAL A 171 -23.29 -8.39 13.55
N ARG A 172 -22.42 -8.65 12.57
CA ARG A 172 -22.52 -8.03 11.25
C ARG A 172 -23.63 -8.74 10.47
N ALA A 173 -24.86 -8.33 10.73
CA ALA A 173 -26.01 -8.79 9.95
C ALA A 173 -25.99 -8.13 8.56
N ILE A 174 -25.79 -8.93 7.51
CA ILE A 174 -26.44 -8.68 6.23
C ILE A 174 -27.49 -9.78 6.07
N GLN A 175 -28.76 -9.42 6.29
CA GLN A 175 -29.89 -10.21 5.82
C GLN A 175 -29.75 -10.37 4.32
N VAL A 176 -29.36 -11.56 3.87
CA VAL A 176 -29.45 -11.92 2.45
C VAL A 176 -30.84 -12.50 2.24
N THR A 177 -31.81 -11.65 1.91
CA THR A 177 -33.04 -12.14 1.27
C THR A 177 -32.67 -12.58 -0.13
N ALA A 178 -32.36 -13.86 -0.27
CA ALA A 178 -32.14 -14.51 -1.55
C ALA A 178 -33.45 -14.51 -2.35
N LYS A 179 -33.70 -13.45 -3.12
CA LYS A 179 -34.64 -13.53 -4.24
C LYS A 179 -33.90 -14.21 -5.39
N GLN A 180 -34.30 -15.44 -5.67
CA GLN A 180 -33.89 -16.19 -6.85
C GLN A 180 -34.21 -15.37 -8.10
N ASN A 181 -33.18 -14.74 -8.66
CA ASN A 181 -33.19 -14.29 -10.04
C ASN A 181 -31.91 -14.81 -10.68
N THR A 182 -32.06 -15.70 -11.67
CA THR A 182 -30.97 -16.44 -12.33
C THR A 182 -30.10 -15.57 -13.25
N GLU A 183 -30.33 -14.26 -13.26
CA GLU A 183 -29.53 -13.27 -13.99
C GLU A 183 -29.07 -12.14 -13.07
N ALA A 184 -28.51 -12.47 -11.90
CA ALA A 184 -27.78 -11.50 -11.12
C ALA A 184 -26.44 -11.17 -11.82
N PRO A 185 -26.09 -9.89 -12.00
CA PRO A 185 -24.81 -9.52 -12.62
C PRO A 185 -23.67 -10.07 -11.76
N LYS A 186 -22.62 -10.61 -12.39
CA LYS A 186 -21.39 -11.14 -11.78
C LYS A 186 -20.60 -10.13 -10.93
N LEU A 187 -21.16 -8.94 -10.67
CA LEU A 187 -20.56 -7.82 -9.96
C LEU A 187 -21.12 -7.67 -8.54
N SER A 188 -21.44 -8.78 -7.86
CA SER A 188 -21.81 -8.72 -6.44
C SER A 188 -20.55 -8.78 -5.57
N THR A 189 -20.18 -7.64 -4.99
CA THR A 189 -19.07 -7.50 -4.02
C THR A 189 -19.27 -8.33 -2.75
N THR A 190 -20.44 -8.92 -2.55
CA THR A 190 -20.79 -9.78 -1.40
C THR A 190 -19.81 -10.93 -1.21
N HIS A 191 -19.41 -11.62 -2.28
CA HIS A 191 -18.45 -12.72 -2.21
C HIS A 191 -17.07 -12.23 -1.73
N ILE A 192 -16.64 -11.05 -2.17
CA ILE A 192 -15.36 -10.45 -1.77
C ILE A 192 -15.39 -10.04 -0.30
N ILE A 193 -16.50 -9.44 0.16
CA ILE A 193 -16.71 -9.06 1.55
C ILE A 193 -16.66 -10.31 2.43
N ARG A 194 -17.43 -11.35 2.07
CA ARG A 194 -17.48 -12.61 2.82
C ARG A 194 -16.11 -13.29 2.89
N ALA A 195 -15.41 -13.43 1.75
CA ALA A 195 -14.07 -14.01 1.73
C ALA A 195 -13.08 -13.19 2.56
N THR A 196 -13.22 -11.86 2.57
CA THR A 196 -12.42 -10.99 3.44
C THR A 196 -12.75 -11.23 4.90
N GLU A 197 -14.01 -11.37 5.29
CA GLU A 197 -14.41 -11.58 6.68
C GLU A 197 -14.04 -12.95 7.22
N GLU A 198 -14.13 -13.99 6.40
CA GLU A 198 -13.76 -15.37 6.74
C GLU A 198 -12.23 -15.56 6.85
N GLU A 199 -11.42 -14.72 6.20
CA GLU A 199 -9.97 -14.82 6.28
C GLU A 199 -9.41 -14.26 7.60
N GLU A 200 -8.57 -15.04 8.26
CA GLU A 200 -7.88 -14.65 9.50
C GLU A 200 -6.74 -13.65 9.25
N TRP A 201 -6.56 -12.76 10.21
CA TRP A 201 -5.44 -11.82 10.20
C TRP A 201 -4.15 -12.50 10.62
N GLN A 202 -3.07 -12.27 9.87
CA GLN A 202 -1.71 -12.63 10.26
C GLN A 202 -1.00 -11.38 10.79
N SER A 203 -0.48 -11.46 12.02
CA SER A 203 0.32 -10.40 12.61
C SER A 203 1.68 -10.30 11.93
N ILE A 204 2.12 -9.07 11.67
CA ILE A 204 3.45 -8.73 11.17
C ILE A 204 4.19 -8.03 12.31
N ASP A 205 5.36 -8.57 12.64
CA ASP A 205 6.26 -7.98 13.62
C ASP A 205 6.96 -6.75 13.02
N ILE A 206 6.96 -5.65 13.76
CA ILE A 206 7.58 -4.39 13.33
C ILE A 206 8.88 -4.22 14.10
N ARG A 207 10.00 -4.32 13.40
CA ARG A 207 11.34 -4.21 13.99
C ARG A 207 12.07 -2.97 13.50
N GLU A 208 12.73 -2.27 14.42
CA GLU A 208 13.52 -1.08 14.11
C GLU A 208 14.97 -1.44 13.73
N ASN A 209 15.55 -0.62 12.84
CA ASN A 209 16.96 -0.39 12.53
C ASN A 209 17.93 -1.59 12.39
N GLU A 210 18.31 -2.31 13.44
CA GLU A 210 19.42 -3.27 13.36
C GLU A 210 19.09 -4.49 12.50
N GLU A 211 17.89 -5.03 12.67
CA GLU A 211 17.43 -6.16 11.86
C GLU A 211 17.02 -5.73 10.46
N ALA A 212 16.48 -4.50 10.32
CA ALA A 212 16.16 -3.92 9.03
C ALA A 212 17.41 -3.79 8.14
N ASN A 213 18.56 -3.45 8.72
CA ASN A 213 19.84 -3.42 8.00
C ASN A 213 20.30 -4.80 7.55
N THR A 214 19.98 -5.85 8.31
CA THR A 214 20.31 -7.23 7.95
C THR A 214 19.45 -7.72 6.78
N VAL A 215 18.16 -7.41 6.79
CA VAL A 215 17.26 -7.69 5.67
C VAL A 215 17.61 -6.84 4.45
N ALA A 216 18.01 -5.58 4.63
CA ALA A 216 18.43 -4.70 3.54
C ALA A 216 19.65 -5.23 2.79
N LYS A 217 20.57 -5.96 3.46
CA LYS A 217 21.68 -6.64 2.78
C LYS A 217 21.20 -7.72 1.81
N GLN A 218 20.02 -8.31 2.02
CA GLN A 218 19.44 -9.31 1.10
C GLN A 218 18.88 -8.66 -0.18
N LEU A 219 18.79 -7.32 -0.25
CA LEU A 219 18.47 -6.60 -1.49
C LEU A 219 19.65 -6.62 -2.46
N GLU A 220 20.87 -6.86 -1.98
CA GLU A 220 22.06 -7.02 -2.81
C GLU A 220 22.11 -8.48 -3.31
N CYS A 221 22.46 -8.72 -4.58
CA CYS A 221 22.74 -10.09 -5.04
C CYS A 221 24.02 -10.58 -4.32
N PRO A 222 24.00 -11.76 -3.65
CA PRO A 222 25.19 -12.30 -2.99
C PRO A 222 26.29 -12.56 -4.02
N LEU A 223 27.50 -12.09 -3.75
CA LEU A 223 28.68 -12.26 -4.63
C LEU A 223 28.97 -13.73 -4.97
N GLU A 224 28.57 -14.69 -4.12
CA GLU A 224 28.73 -16.14 -4.32
C GLU A 224 27.79 -16.74 -5.40
N HIS A 225 26.75 -16.03 -5.84
CA HIS A 225 25.85 -16.48 -6.93
C HIS A 225 26.31 -16.05 -8.33
N GLN A 226 27.51 -15.47 -8.44
CA GLN A 226 28.24 -15.37 -9.70
C GLN A 226 28.86 -16.76 -9.98
N PRO A 227 28.26 -17.68 -10.77
CA PRO A 227 27.47 -17.43 -11.99
C PRO A 227 26.17 -18.26 -12.14
N ASN A 228 25.61 -18.87 -11.09
CA ASN A 228 24.57 -19.90 -11.28
C ASN A 228 23.11 -19.47 -11.01
N GLU A 229 22.84 -18.28 -10.46
CA GLU A 229 21.44 -17.79 -10.31
C GLU A 229 21.23 -16.29 -10.57
N CYS A 230 22.29 -15.48 -10.61
CA CYS A 230 22.23 -14.09 -11.09
C CYS A 230 22.80 -14.07 -12.53
N THR A 231 22.00 -14.40 -13.54
CA THR A 231 22.43 -14.24 -14.94
C THR A 231 22.65 -12.74 -15.22
N PRO A 232 23.80 -12.31 -15.76
CA PRO A 232 23.84 -11.01 -16.42
C PRO A 232 22.76 -11.05 -17.49
N ALA A 233 21.85 -10.08 -17.46
CA ALA A 233 20.95 -9.90 -18.58
C ALA A 233 21.80 -9.33 -19.71
N ASP A 234 22.49 -10.20 -20.44
CA ASP A 234 23.00 -9.93 -21.79
C ASP A 234 21.82 -9.90 -22.76
N VAL A 235 20.81 -9.10 -22.39
CA VAL A 235 19.71 -8.72 -23.26
C VAL A 235 19.96 -7.25 -23.50
N GLU A 236 20.58 -6.95 -24.64
CA GLU A 236 20.26 -5.70 -25.32
C GLU A 236 18.74 -5.66 -25.39
N ILE A 237 18.10 -4.87 -24.54
CA ILE A 237 16.66 -4.64 -24.60
C ILE A 237 16.50 -3.66 -25.76
N PRO A 238 16.07 -4.07 -26.98
CA PRO A 238 15.60 -3.09 -27.93
C PRO A 238 14.40 -2.42 -27.27
N ILE A 239 14.54 -1.14 -26.95
CA ILE A 239 13.40 -0.30 -26.61
C ILE A 239 12.57 -0.23 -27.91
N ILE A 240 11.62 -1.16 -28.07
CA ILE A 240 10.65 -1.10 -29.15
C ILE A 240 9.66 0.00 -28.75
N CYS A 241 10.00 1.24 -29.07
CA CYS A 241 9.04 2.32 -29.17
C CYS A 241 8.12 2.01 -30.35
N TYR A 242 6.97 1.37 -30.09
CA TYR A 242 5.88 1.45 -31.06
C TYR A 242 5.36 2.88 -31.07
N PRO A 243 5.27 3.55 -32.24
CA PRO A 243 4.57 4.82 -32.31
C PRO A 243 3.09 4.56 -32.00
N LEU A 244 2.58 5.26 -31.00
CA LEU A 244 1.13 5.41 -30.80
C LEU A 244 0.58 6.10 -32.06
N SER A 245 -0.02 5.33 -32.96
CA SER A 245 -0.91 5.88 -33.98
C SER A 245 -2.24 6.24 -33.31
N MET A 246 -2.64 7.51 -33.42
CA MET A 246 -4.03 7.95 -33.26
C MET A 246 -4.94 7.27 -34.26
#